data_AF-A0A7V9QLS5-F1
#
_entry.id   AF-A0A7V9QLS5-F1
#
_cell.length_a   1.000
_cell.length_b   1.000
_cell.length_c   1.000
_cell.angle_alpha   90.00
_cell.angle_beta   90.00
_cell.angle_gamma   90.00
#
_symmetry.space_group_name_H-M   'P 1'
#
loop_
_entity.id
_entity.type
_entity.pdbx_description
1 polymer ?
#
loop_
_entity_poly.entity_id
_entity_poly.type
_entity_poly.pdbx_seq_one_letter_code
_entity_poly.pdbx_strand_id
1 'polypeptide(L)'
;MWVALAKKLVVDHMVIIPDPRGMGLSPITKGGYEQKTLGHDLAGVLDALEIQQVDIVAHDVGNMVTYALAIVLTRHEAHRL
;
A
#
# COMPACT_ATOMS: atom_id res chain seq x y z
N MET A 1 -7.07 13.41 0.52
CA MET A 1 -5.80 14.17 0.51
C MET A 1 -5.15 14.21 -0.87
N TRP A 2 -4.94 13.06 -1.51
CA TRP A 2 -4.09 12.92 -2.70
C TRP A 2 -4.64 13.47 -4.03
N VAL A 3 -5.89 13.93 -4.10
CA VAL A 3 -6.59 14.28 -5.35
C VAL A 3 -5.80 15.27 -6.23
N ALA A 4 -5.20 16.31 -5.64
CA ALA A 4 -4.47 17.31 -6.40
C ALA A 4 -3.18 16.74 -7.03
N LEU A 5 -2.50 15.83 -6.33
CA LEU A 5 -1.31 15.14 -6.84
C LEU A 5 -1.71 14.07 -7.88
N ALA A 6 -2.76 13.30 -7.60
CA ALA A 6 -3.29 12.28 -8.50
C ALA A 6 -3.60 12.85 -9.88
N LYS A 7 -4.28 14.00 -9.94
CA LYS A 7 -4.60 14.69 -11.21
C LYS A 7 -3.38 15.01 -12.07
N LYS A 8 -2.20 15.19 -11.46
CA LYS A 8 -0.95 15.43 -12.19
C LYS A 8 -0.28 14.14 -12.64
N LEU A 9 -0.36 13.08 -11.84
CA LEU A 9 0.30 11.81 -12.09
C LEU A 9 -0.48 10.88 -13.03
N VAL A 10 -1.80 11.01 -13.12
CA VAL A 10 -2.63 10.15 -14.02
C VAL A 10 -2.36 10.35 -15.51
N VAL A 11 -1.53 11.36 -15.88
CA VAL A 11 -1.15 11.60 -17.27
C VAL A 11 -0.31 10.45 -17.82
N ASP A 12 0.55 9.87 -16.98
CA ASP A 12 1.55 8.86 -17.35
C ASP A 12 1.68 7.71 -16.34
N HIS A 13 0.98 7.76 -15.20
CA HIS A 13 0.96 6.70 -14.19
C HIS A 13 -0.44 6.15 -13.97
N MET A 14 -0.54 4.85 -13.70
CA MET A 14 -1.71 4.30 -13.02
C MET A 14 -1.64 4.71 -11.54
N VAL A 15 -2.55 5.60 -11.11
CA VAL A 15 -2.56 6.13 -9.74
C VAL A 15 -3.55 5.34 -8.89
N ILE A 16 -3.03 4.65 -7.87
CA ILE A 16 -3.82 3.86 -6.91
C ILE A 16 -3.70 4.51 -5.53
N ILE A 17 -4.84 4.84 -4.93
CA ILE A 17 -4.92 5.53 -3.63
C ILE A 17 -5.86 4.70 -2.75
N PRO A 18 -5.36 3.60 -2.15
CA PRO A 18 -6.20 2.76 -1.31
C PRO A 18 -6.48 3.48 0.02
N ASP A 19 -7.71 3.36 0.51
CA ASP A 19 -8.01 3.69 1.90
C ASP A 19 -7.47 2.55 2.78
N PRO A 20 -6.60 2.81 3.78
CA PRO A 20 -6.15 1.77 4.69
C PRO A 20 -7.30 1.19 5.51
N ARG A 21 -7.18 -0.06 6.00
CA ARG A 21 -8.16 -0.60 6.97
C ARG A 21 -8.42 0.39 8.10
N GLY A 22 -9.68 0.48 8.53
CA GLY A 22 -10.12 1.44 9.54
C GLY A 22 -10.21 2.89 9.07
N MET A 23 -9.97 3.19 7.80
CA MET A 23 -10.09 4.54 7.24
C MET A 23 -10.94 4.55 5.97
N GLY A 24 -11.59 5.69 5.73
CA GLY A 24 -12.34 5.96 4.49
C GLY A 24 -13.42 4.91 4.21
N LEU A 25 -13.37 4.33 3.02
CA LEU A 25 -14.30 3.29 2.56
C LEU A 25 -13.85 1.86 2.93
N SER A 26 -12.66 1.70 3.49
CA SER A 26 -12.17 0.39 3.93
C SER A 26 -12.79 -0.04 5.25
N PRO A 27 -12.98 -1.35 5.49
CA PRO A 27 -13.64 -1.84 6.70
C PRO A 27 -12.92 -1.41 7.99
N ILE A 28 -13.71 -1.06 9.01
CA ILE A 28 -13.22 -0.86 10.37
C ILE A 28 -13.17 -2.22 11.07
N THR A 29 -11.96 -2.72 11.31
CA THR A 29 -11.72 -4.00 11.98
C THR A 29 -11.54 -3.82 13.49
N LYS A 30 -11.75 -4.89 14.27
CA LYS A 30 -11.51 -4.87 15.74
C LYS A 30 -10.03 -4.76 16.12
N GLY A 31 -9.12 -5.00 15.18
CA GLY A 31 -7.68 -5.01 15.40
C GLY A 31 -6.92 -5.27 14.10
N GLY A 32 -5.62 -5.54 14.21
CA GLY A 32 -4.77 -5.73 13.05
C GLY A 32 -4.24 -4.42 12.46
N TYR A 33 -4.09 -3.38 13.28
CA TYR A 33 -3.58 -2.06 12.88
C TYR A 33 -2.07 -1.91 13.06
N GLU A 34 -1.38 -3.02 13.36
CA GLU A 34 0.08 -3.03 13.40
C GLU A 34 0.62 -2.75 12.01
N GLN A 35 1.72 -1.99 11.93
CA GLN A 35 2.33 -1.56 10.67
C GLN A 35 2.63 -2.74 9.72
N LYS A 36 3.05 -3.88 10.29
CA LYS A 36 3.25 -5.13 9.53
C LYS A 36 1.97 -5.58 8.83
N THR A 37 0.87 -5.63 9.56
CA THR A 37 -0.43 -6.07 9.03
C THR A 37 -0.92 -5.14 7.93
N LEU A 38 -0.76 -3.83 8.11
CA LEU A 38 -1.05 -2.83 7.09
C LEU A 38 -0.15 -2.97 5.84
N GLY A 39 1.13 -3.32 6.03
CA GLY A 39 2.04 -3.63 4.93
C GLY A 39 1.59 -4.86 4.13
N HIS A 40 1.08 -5.90 4.81
CA HIS A 40 0.49 -7.07 4.12
C HIS A 40 -0.78 -6.72 3.34
N ASP A 41 -1.59 -5.79 3.81
CA ASP A 41 -2.75 -5.33 3.02
C ASP A 41 -2.34 -4.65 1.74
N LEU A 42 -1.33 -3.77 1.79
CA LEU A 42 -0.82 -3.13 0.59
C LEU A 42 -0.25 -4.16 -0.38
N ALA A 43 0.47 -5.18 0.11
CA ALA A 43 0.93 -6.29 -0.73
C ALA A 43 -0.25 -7.02 -1.39
N GLY A 44 -1.30 -7.31 -0.63
CA GLY A 44 -2.52 -7.93 -1.16
C GLY A 44 -3.25 -7.06 -2.21
N VAL A 45 -3.23 -5.74 -2.07
CA VAL A 45 -3.75 -4.82 -3.09
C VAL A 45 -2.92 -4.89 -4.37
N LEU A 46 -1.58 -4.90 -4.26
CA LEU A 46 -0.70 -5.04 -5.43
C LEU A 46 -0.89 -6.40 -6.12
N ASP A 47 -0.99 -7.48 -5.36
CA ASP A 47 -1.25 -8.82 -5.87
C ASP A 47 -2.59 -8.90 -6.60
N ALA A 48 -3.66 -8.36 -6.01
CA ALA A 48 -5.00 -8.35 -6.60
C ALA A 48 -5.10 -7.52 -7.88
N LEU A 49 -4.21 -6.54 -8.05
CA LEU A 49 -4.10 -5.70 -9.25
C LEU A 49 -2.99 -6.17 -10.20
N GLU A 50 -2.32 -7.29 -9.89
CA GLU A 50 -1.24 -7.89 -10.68
C GLU A 50 -0.02 -6.95 -10.90
N ILE A 51 0.27 -6.09 -9.93
CA ILE A 51 1.35 -5.08 -10.03
C ILE A 51 2.65 -5.64 -9.45
N GLN A 52 3.66 -5.81 -10.30
CA GLN A 52 4.97 -6.33 -9.89
C GLN A 52 5.97 -5.23 -9.50
N GLN A 53 5.80 -4.02 -10.01
CA GLN A 53 6.65 -2.88 -9.72
C GLN A 53 5.80 -1.64 -9.51
N VAL A 54 6.11 -0.87 -8.47
CA VAL A 54 5.34 0.31 -8.09
C VAL A 54 6.25 1.36 -7.47
N ASP A 55 5.99 2.62 -7.81
CA ASP A 55 6.51 3.78 -7.09
C ASP A 55 5.54 4.14 -5.97
N ILE A 56 6.05 4.32 -4.76
CA ILE A 56 5.21 4.57 -3.58
C ILE A 56 5.44 5.98 -3.07
N VAL A 57 4.35 6.74 -2.96
CA VAL A 57 4.31 8.03 -2.28
C VAL A 57 3.57 7.86 -0.96
N ALA A 58 4.21 8.27 0.14
CA ALA A 58 3.69 8.09 1.49
C ALA A 58 3.81 9.36 2.32
N HIS A 59 2.97 9.48 3.36
CA HIS A 59 2.93 10.60 4.28
C HIS A 59 2.51 10.13 5.67
N ASP A 60 3.15 10.67 6.71
CA ASP A 60 2.85 10.40 8.12
C ASP A 60 2.88 8.88 8.44
N VAL A 61 1.80 8.31 9.01
CA VAL A 61 1.68 6.86 9.25
C VAL A 61 1.91 6.04 7.98
N GLY A 62 1.57 6.57 6.81
CA GLY A 62 1.82 5.91 5.52
C GLY A 62 3.30 5.56 5.31
N ASN A 63 4.24 6.35 5.85
CA ASN A 63 5.68 6.05 5.73
C ASN A 63 6.05 4.76 6.47
N MET A 64 5.48 4.57 7.66
CA MET A 64 5.72 3.37 8.47
C MET A 64 5.12 2.13 7.81
N VAL A 65 3.92 2.26 7.23
CA VAL A 65 3.24 1.19 6.49
C VAL A 65 4.05 0.81 5.24
N THR A 66 4.51 1.79 4.45
CA THR A 66 5.31 1.53 3.25
C THR A 66 6.66 0.88 3.60
N TYR A 67 7.31 1.30 4.69
CA TYR A 67 8.52 0.62 5.15
C TYR A 67 8.24 -0.83 5.53
N ALA A 68 7.12 -1.11 6.20
CA ALA A 68 6.70 -2.47 6.52
C ALA A 68 6.40 -3.29 5.24
N LEU A 69 5.75 -2.69 4.23
CA LEU A 69 5.55 -3.32 2.92
C LEU A 69 6.87 -3.72 2.27
N ALA A 70 7.88 -2.85 2.27
CA ALA A 70 9.19 -3.17 1.71
C ALA A 70 9.78 -4.43 2.38
N ILE A 71 9.68 -4.53 3.71
CA ILE A 71 10.10 -5.74 4.45
C ILE A 71 9.28 -6.97 4.06
N VAL A 72 7.96 -6.82 3.89
CA VAL A 72 7.06 -7.91 3.47
C VAL A 72 7.45 -8.45 2.10
N LEU A 73 7.69 -7.57 1.13
CA LEU A 73 8.02 -7.96 -0.25
C LEU A 73 9.40 -8.63 -0.35
N THR A 74 10.42 -8.16 0.38
CA THR A 74 11.74 -8.81 0.39
C THR A 74 11.67 -10.26 0.90
N ARG A 75 10.78 -10.55 1.86
CA ARG A 75 10.60 -11.92 2.37
C ARG A 75 9.85 -12.82 1.37
N HIS A 76 9.04 -12.25 0.48
CA HIS A 76 8.30 -13.00 -0.52
C HIS A 76 9.22 -13.51 -1.65
N GLU A 77 10.26 -12.75 -2.01
CA GLU A 77 11.30 -13.20 -2.94
C GLU A 77 12.17 -14.32 -2.35
N ALA A 78 12.46 -14.28 -1.05
CA ALA A 78 13.27 -15.29 -0.37
C ALA A 78 12.63 -16.69 -0.29
N HIS A 79 11.31 -16.80 -0.52
CA HIS A 79 10.59 -18.08 -0.58
C HIS A 79 10.29 -18.57 -2.02
N ARG A 80 10.75 -17.83 -3.04
CA ARG A 80 10.65 -18.22 -4.46
C ARG A 80 11.98 -18.75 -5.05
N LEU A 81 13.07 -18.75 -4.27
CA LEU A 81 14.38 -19.36 -4.58
C LEU A 81 14.58 -20.64 -3.77
#